data_AF-A0A815X5X5-F1
#
_entry.id   AF-A0A815X5X5-F1
#
_cell.length_a   1.000
_cell.length_b   1.000
_cell.length_c   1.000
_cell.angle_alpha   90.00
_cell.angle_beta   90.00
_cell.angle_gamma   90.00
#
_symmetry.space_group_name_H-M   'P 1'
#
loop_
_entity.id
_entity.type
_entity.pdbx_description
1 polymer ?
#
loop_
_entity_poly.entity_id
_entity_poly.type
_entity_poly.pdbx_seq_one_letter_code
_entity_poly.pdbx_strand_id
1 'polypeptide(L)' 'TCAGRVNGYYADPIHCHKFHYCGTGWHSVMECDKGLAYSAQEHDCVPFELANCGTKKSTIKQ' A
#
# COMPACT_ATOMS: atom_id res chain seq x y z
N THR A 1 -6.56 0.15 -5.48
CA THR A 1 -7.07 0.10 -6.87
C THR A 1 -6.20 0.95 -7.80
N CYS A 2 -6.06 0.52 -9.07
CA CYS A 2 -5.20 1.16 -10.08
C CYS A 2 -5.91 2.15 -11.01
N ALA A 3 -7.22 2.34 -10.86
CA ALA A 3 -8.00 3.24 -11.70
C ALA A 3 -7.48 4.69 -11.60
N GLY A 4 -7.11 5.29 -12.73
CA GLY A 4 -6.58 6.66 -12.81
C GLY A 4 -5.17 6.84 -12.26
N ARG A 5 -4.44 5.75 -12.00
CA ARG A 5 -3.04 5.80 -11.54
C ARG A 5 -2.07 5.55 -12.68
N VAL A 6 -0.90 6.17 -12.59
CA VAL A 6 0.22 5.86 -13.48
C VAL A 6 0.79 4.48 -13.15
N ASN A 7 1.64 3.96 -14.02
CA ASN A 7 2.30 2.68 -13.74
C ASN A 7 3.21 2.82 -12.52
N GLY A 8 3.09 1.89 -11.57
CA GLY A 8 3.85 1.95 -10.31
C GLY A 8 3.28 1.07 -9.20
N TYR A 9 3.92 1.16 -8.04
CA TYR A 9 3.53 0.47 -6.82
C TYR A 9 2.77 1.40 -5.88
N TYR A 10 1.76 0.86 -5.22
CA TYR A 10 0.86 1.64 -4.39
C TYR A 10 0.42 0.86 -3.16
N ALA A 11 0.46 1.50 -2.00
CA ALA A 11 -0.08 0.93 -0.77
C ALA A 11 -1.58 0.59 -0.91
N ASP A 12 -1.98 -0.55 -0.34
CA ASP A 12 -3.39 -0.87 -0.15
C ASP A 12 -3.96 0.03 0.97
N PRO A 13 -5.14 0.65 0.78
CA PRO A 13 -5.70 1.60 1.74
C PRO A 13 -6.23 0.94 3.01
N ILE A 14 -6.42 -0.38 3.03
CA ILE A 14 -7.02 -1.13 4.13
C ILE A 14 -5.99 -2.07 4.77
N HIS A 15 -5.18 -2.75 3.96
CA HIS A 15 -4.26 -3.79 4.41
C HIS A 15 -2.81 -3.33 4.28
N CYS A 16 -2.17 -3.00 5.39
CA CYS A 16 -0.79 -2.51 5.38
C CYS A 16 0.25 -3.48 4.82
N HIS A 17 -0.02 -4.78 4.91
CA HIS A 17 0.82 -5.81 4.32
C HIS A 17 0.58 -5.96 2.81
N LYS A 18 -0.43 -5.30 2.21
CA LYS A 18 -0.72 -5.41 0.78
C LYS A 18 -0.34 -4.15 0.03
N PHE A 19 0.04 -4.35 -1.21
CA PHE A 19 0.27 -3.29 -2.17
C PHE A 19 -0.17 -3.72 -3.56
N HIS A 20 -0.41 -2.74 -4.40
CA HIS A 20 -0.85 -2.93 -5.76
C HIS A 20 0.26 -2.52 -6.71
N TYR A 21 0.57 -3.38 -7.67
CA TYR A 21 1.29 -2.98 -8.86
C TYR A 21 0.30 -2.67 -9.97
N CYS A 22 0.37 -1.43 -10.45
CA CYS A 22 -0.37 -0.95 -11.58
C CYS A 22 0.55 -0.95 -12.79
N GLY A 23 0.22 -1.76 -13.79
CA GLY A 23 0.88 -1.77 -15.09
C GLY A 23 -0.10 -1.44 -16.21
N THR A 24 0.40 -1.36 -17.45
CA THR A 24 -0.41 -1.04 -18.61
C THR A 24 -1.36 -2.19 -18.95
N GLY A 25 -2.60 -2.11 -18.48
CA GLY A 25 -3.63 -3.11 -18.74
C GLY A 25 -3.66 -4.30 -17.77
N TRP A 26 -2.80 -4.31 -16.74
CA TRP A 26 -2.84 -5.33 -15.68
C TRP A 26 -2.68 -4.71 -14.29
N HIS A 27 -3.30 -5.36 -13.32
CA HIS A 27 -3.25 -5.02 -11.90
C HIS A 27 -2.95 -6.28 -11.12
N SER A 28 -1.89 -6.23 -10.32
CA SER A 28 -1.54 -7.30 -9.39
C SER A 28 -1.59 -6.81 -7.95
N VAL A 29 -2.09 -7.65 -7.06
CA VAL A 29 -1.99 -7.44 -5.62
C VAL A 29 -0.82 -8.28 -5.12
N MET A 30 0.10 -7.65 -4.41
CA MET A 30 1.20 -8.33 -3.71
C MET A 30 1.06 -8.13 -2.21
N GLU A 31 1.67 -9.04 -1.49
CA GLU A 31 1.64 -9.09 -0.04
C GLU A 31 3.08 -9.17 0.47
N CYS A 32 3.39 -8.34 1.46
CA CYS A 32 4.63 -8.37 2.20
C CYS A 32 4.67 -9.58 3.14
N ASP A 33 5.87 -10.05 3.46
CA ASP A 33 6.06 -11.11 4.44
C ASP A 33 5.51 -10.73 5.81
N LYS A 34 5.29 -11.75 6.64
CA LYS A 34 4.71 -11.60 7.98
C LYS A 34 5.54 -10.63 8.82
N GLY A 35 4.90 -9.59 9.35
CA GLY A 35 5.54 -8.56 10.18
C GLY A 35 6.10 -7.38 9.39
N LEU A 36 5.92 -7.37 8.06
CA LEU A 36 6.26 -6.24 7.21
C LEU A 36 5.00 -5.56 6.65
N ALA A 37 5.13 -4.29 6.33
CA ALA A 37 4.13 -3.48 5.67
C ALA A 37 4.77 -2.69 4.53
N TYR A 38 3.99 -2.45 3.48
CA TYR A 38 4.49 -1.74 2.31
C TYR A 38 4.63 -0.25 2.61
N SER A 39 5.84 0.29 2.42
CA SER A 39 6.13 1.72 2.46
C SER A 39 6.10 2.31 1.06
N ALA A 40 5.16 3.22 0.80
CA ALA A 40 5.14 3.98 -0.44
C ALA A 40 6.29 5.02 -0.52
N GLN A 41 7.04 5.23 0.56
CA GLN A 41 8.23 6.09 0.56
C GLN A 41 9.47 5.31 0.13
N GLU A 42 9.65 4.11 0.68
CA GLU A 42 10.80 3.23 0.37
C GLU A 42 10.55 2.37 -0.88
N HIS A 43 9.31 2.34 -1.37
CA HIS A 43 8.84 1.42 -2.41
C HIS A 43 9.08 -0.06 -2.08
N ASP A 44 9.10 -0.40 -0.79
CA ASP A 44 9.47 -1.73 -0.31
C ASP A 44 8.69 -2.13 0.96
N CYS A 45 8.74 -3.42 1.27
CA CYS A 45 8.22 -4.00 2.51
C CYS A 45 9.19 -3.72 3.66
N VAL A 46 8.77 -2.84 4.57
CA VAL A 46 9.55 -2.46 5.75
C VAL A 46 8.82 -2.90 7.02
N PRO A 47 9.50 -2.96 8.19
CA PRO A 47 8.82 -3.19 9.46
C PRO A 47 7.61 -2.25 9.65
N PHE A 48 6.51 -2.76 10.23
CA PHE A 48 5.24 -2.02 10.38
C PHE A 48 5.41 -0.61 10.96
N GLU A 49 6.32 -0.45 11.92
CA GLU A 49 6.60 0.81 12.61
C GLU A 49 7.19 1.89 11.68
N LEU A 50 7.81 1.48 10.57
CA LEU A 50 8.44 2.35 9.58
C LEU A 50 7.57 2.59 8.36
N ALA A 51 6.62 1.70 8.07
CA ALA A 51 5.81 1.75 6.85
C ALA A 51 4.85 2.95 6.79
N ASN A 52 4.62 3.63 7.93
CA ASN A 52 3.65 4.72 8.06
C ASN A 52 2.27 4.36 7.50
N CYS A 53 1.92 3.07 7.54
CA CYS A 53 0.67 2.57 7.03
C CYS A 53 -0.43 2.87 8.05
N GLY A 54 -1.35 3.79 7.69
CA GLY A 54 -2.45 4.19 8.57
C GLY A 54 -2.71 5.69 8.70
N THR A 55 -2.16 6.55 7.83
CA THR A 55 -2.50 8.00 7.83
C THR A 55 -3.75 8.33 7.02
N LYS A 56 -4.74 7.44 7.03
CA LYS A 56 -6.11 7.91 7.20
C LYS A 56 -6.52 7.54 8.61
N LYS A 57 -6.24 8.45 9.55
CA LYS A 57 -7.24 8.73 10.58
C LYS A 57 -8.52 9.01 9.79
N SER A 58 -9.31 7.96 9.58
CA SER A 58 -10.73 8.10 9.34
C SER A 58 -11.20 8.78 10.60
N THR A 59 -11.17 10.12 10.57
CA THR A 59 -11.90 10.95 11.50
C THR A 59 -13.35 10.56 11.27
N ILE A 60 -13.79 9.52 11.98
CA ILE A 60 -15.16 9.41 12.42
C ILE A 60 -15.34 10.69 13.24
N LYS A 61 -15.78 11.76 12.58
CA LYS A 61 -16.48 12.82 13.29
C LYS A 61 -17.75 12.14 13.81
N GLN A 62 -17.74 11.85 15.11
CA GLN A 62 -18.97 11.73 15.89
C GLN A 62 -19.79 13.00 15.74
#